data_AF-A0A382JAW7-F1
#
_entry.id   AF-A0A382JAW7-F1
#
_cell.length_a   1.000
_cell.length_b   1.000
_cell.length_c   1.000
_cell.angle_alpha   90.00
_cell.angle_beta   90.00
_cell.angle_gamma   90.00
#
_symmetry.space_group_name_H-M   'P 1'
#
loop_
_entity.id
_entity.type
_entity.pdbx_description
1 polymer ?
#
loop_
_entity_poly.entity_id
_entity_poly.type
_entity_poly.pdbx_seq_one_letter_code
_entity_poly.pdbx_strand_id
1 'polypeptide(L)'
;VTEEHNEEPVGEHGAATETAPDEGASGDAASLAASVLAEEAARHAEQESSQVLFPDELLPGVRSDGISLKKGLAMGGGAATFVVLAILNSLDELQMAAISVLAPDIRDTFGVSDGTITFIASSSGAFVVLGAIPMGWAADRFRRIPIIGWSSIIFGAMVALSGWAVDAFTFFWA
;
A
#
# COMPACT_ATOMS: atom_id res chain seq x y z
N VAL A 1 95.78 1.02 -39.63
CA VAL A 1 96.19 2.37 -40.07
C VAL A 1 95.16 3.32 -39.53
N THR A 2 95.50 3.88 -38.38
CA THR A 2 94.90 5.02 -37.69
C THR A 2 95.18 6.32 -38.44
N GLU A 3 94.32 7.32 -38.26
CA GLU A 3 94.57 8.76 -38.03
C GLU A 3 93.27 9.50 -38.43
N GLU A 4 92.38 9.97 -37.54
CA GLU A 4 92.45 10.94 -36.41
C GLU A 4 92.96 12.33 -36.83
N HIS A 5 92.00 13.26 -37.03
CA HIS A 5 92.00 14.69 -36.65
C HIS A 5 90.68 15.30 -37.20
N ASN A 6 89.94 16.23 -36.58
CA ASN A 6 90.23 17.18 -35.52
C ASN A 6 88.89 17.78 -35.03
N GLU A 7 88.73 17.90 -33.70
CA GLU A 7 88.12 18.98 -32.88
C GLU A 7 86.88 19.77 -33.40
N GLU A 8 85.80 20.04 -32.65
CA GLU A 8 85.69 20.72 -31.34
C GLU A 8 84.16 20.76 -30.90
N PRO A 9 83.67 21.48 -29.85
CA PRO A 9 83.11 20.86 -28.64
C PRO A 9 81.69 21.33 -28.21
N VAL A 10 81.25 20.89 -27.00
CA VAL A 10 80.21 21.48 -26.09
C VAL A 10 78.75 21.37 -26.56
N GLY A 11 77.74 21.02 -25.75
CA GLY A 11 77.64 20.77 -24.32
C GLY A 11 76.15 20.77 -23.94
N GLU A 12 75.84 19.94 -22.94
CA GLU A 12 74.82 20.06 -21.90
C GLU A 12 73.38 20.58 -22.15
N HIS A 13 72.47 19.75 -21.63
CA HIS A 13 71.32 20.09 -20.78
C HIS A 13 70.05 20.68 -21.40
N GLY A 14 69.00 19.87 -21.35
CA GLY A 14 67.98 20.19 -20.35
C GLY A 14 66.54 20.23 -20.84
N ALA A 15 65.70 19.68 -19.96
CA ALA A 15 64.30 20.02 -19.73
C ALA A 15 63.22 19.38 -20.63
N ALA A 16 62.58 18.38 -20.02
CA ALA A 16 61.13 18.32 -19.81
C ALA A 16 60.26 18.84 -20.97
N THR A 17 59.77 17.93 -21.79
CA THR A 17 58.52 18.20 -22.54
C THR A 17 57.36 17.83 -21.62
N GLU A 18 56.97 18.88 -20.91
CA GLU A 18 55.72 19.09 -20.20
C GLU A 18 54.50 18.71 -21.08
N THR A 19 53.56 18.00 -20.46
CA THR A 19 52.24 17.62 -20.98
C THR A 19 51.46 18.82 -21.50
N ALA A 20 51.26 18.88 -22.82
CA ALA A 20 50.27 19.76 -23.45
C ALA A 20 48.89 19.08 -23.45
N PRO A 21 47.80 19.84 -23.30
CA PRO A 21 46.48 19.32 -22.99
C PRO A 21 45.85 18.63 -24.21
N ASP A 22 45.02 17.64 -23.88
CA ASP A 22 44.22 16.81 -24.76
C ASP A 22 43.14 17.62 -25.51
N GLU A 23 43.57 18.39 -26.53
CA GLU A 23 42.67 19.07 -27.48
C GLU A 23 41.91 18.06 -28.36
N GLY A 24 42.36 16.80 -28.39
CA GLY A 24 41.72 15.71 -29.13
C GLY A 24 40.48 15.15 -28.43
N ALA A 25 40.56 14.81 -27.14
CA ALA A 25 39.42 14.19 -26.43
C ALA A 25 38.27 15.15 -26.16
N SER A 26 38.54 16.46 -26.04
CA SER A 26 37.50 17.48 -25.87
C SER A 26 36.72 17.70 -27.17
N GLY A 27 37.37 17.64 -28.33
CA GLY A 27 36.73 17.61 -29.65
C GLY A 27 35.94 16.32 -29.90
N ASP A 28 36.46 15.18 -29.45
CA ASP A 28 35.82 13.88 -29.59
C ASP A 28 34.55 13.77 -28.72
N ALA A 29 34.63 14.17 -27.45
CA ALA A 29 33.47 14.24 -26.55
C ALA A 29 32.41 15.24 -27.03
N ALA A 30 32.83 16.40 -27.56
CA ALA A 30 31.90 17.38 -28.14
C ALA A 30 31.20 16.84 -29.40
N SER A 31 31.91 16.07 -30.24
CA SER A 31 31.34 15.45 -31.43
C SER A 31 30.31 14.36 -31.08
N LEU A 32 30.59 13.56 -30.03
CA LEU A 32 29.67 12.55 -29.52
C LEU A 32 28.44 13.20 -28.90
N ALA A 33 28.61 14.25 -28.09
CA ALA A 33 27.48 15.00 -27.52
C ALA A 33 26.62 15.65 -28.62
N ALA A 34 27.24 16.21 -29.67
CA ALA A 34 26.53 16.76 -30.82
C ALA A 34 25.75 15.69 -31.59
N SER A 35 26.34 14.49 -31.78
CA SER A 35 25.66 13.37 -32.43
C SER A 35 24.47 12.84 -31.61
N VAL A 36 24.62 12.72 -30.28
CA VAL A 36 23.55 12.29 -29.38
C VAL A 36 22.43 13.34 -29.32
N LEU A 37 22.76 14.63 -29.32
CA LEU A 37 21.77 15.71 -29.37
C LEU A 37 21.01 15.73 -30.70
N ALA A 38 21.69 15.51 -31.83
CA ALA A 38 21.05 15.40 -33.14
C ALA A 38 20.14 14.17 -33.23
N GLU A 39 20.58 13.04 -32.67
CA GLU A 39 19.81 11.80 -32.63
C GLU A 39 18.62 11.87 -31.66
N GLU A 40 18.77 12.51 -30.49
CA GLU A 40 17.65 12.79 -29.57
C GLU A 40 16.67 13.78 -30.21
N ALA A 41 17.14 14.82 -30.92
CA ALA A 41 16.25 15.73 -31.63
C ALA A 41 15.42 15.02 -32.71
N ALA A 42 16.01 14.06 -33.43
CA ALA A 42 15.28 13.21 -34.38
C ALA A 42 14.28 12.29 -33.66
N ARG A 43 14.67 11.64 -32.56
CA ARG A 43 13.78 10.81 -31.74
C ARG A 43 12.63 11.59 -31.13
N HIS A 44 12.86 12.83 -30.68
CA HIS A 44 11.83 13.72 -30.16
C HIS A 44 10.83 14.13 -31.25
N ALA A 45 11.28 14.43 -32.47
CA ALA A 45 10.39 14.76 -33.59
C ALA A 45 9.50 13.56 -34.03
N GLU A 46 10.03 12.34 -33.97
CA GLU A 46 9.26 11.10 -34.19
C GLU A 46 8.32 10.78 -33.01
N GLN A 47 8.72 11.08 -31.78
CA GLN A 47 7.89 10.92 -30.59
C GLN A 47 6.75 11.95 -30.54
N GLU A 48 7.00 13.20 -30.91
CA GLU A 48 6.00 14.27 -30.92
C GLU A 48 4.92 14.04 -31.99
N SER A 49 5.29 13.44 -33.13
CA SER A 49 4.35 13.03 -34.17
C SER A 49 3.59 11.73 -33.87
N SER A 50 4.11 10.88 -32.96
CA SER A 50 3.46 9.62 -32.55
C SER A 50 2.76 9.69 -31.18
N GLN A 51 2.98 10.75 -30.40
CA GLN A 51 2.26 11.00 -29.16
C GLN A 51 0.81 11.40 -29.49
N VAL A 52 -0.07 10.42 -29.47
CA VAL A 52 -1.50 10.64 -29.34
C VAL A 52 -1.73 11.28 -27.98
N LEU A 53 -1.76 12.61 -27.93
CA LEU A 53 -2.13 13.38 -26.74
C LEU A 53 -3.61 13.12 -26.46
N PHE A 54 -3.90 12.14 -25.62
CA PHE A 54 -5.26 11.90 -25.14
C PHE A 54 -5.73 13.14 -24.38
N PRO A 55 -6.86 13.76 -24.76
CA PRO A 55 -7.46 14.79 -23.94
C PRO A 55 -7.68 14.26 -22.52
N ASP A 56 -7.30 15.06 -21.52
CA ASP A 56 -7.47 14.72 -20.10
C ASP A 56 -8.89 14.24 -19.75
N GLU A 57 -9.90 14.67 -20.52
CA GLU A 57 -11.32 14.33 -20.38
C GLU A 57 -11.65 12.86 -20.73
N LEU A 58 -10.76 12.20 -21.47
CA LEU A 58 -10.88 10.78 -21.84
C LEU A 58 -10.10 9.86 -20.89
N LEU A 59 -9.34 10.43 -19.94
CA LEU A 59 -8.61 9.64 -18.96
C LEU A 59 -9.57 9.19 -17.84
N PRO A 60 -9.76 7.87 -17.62
CA PRO A 60 -10.61 7.38 -16.55
C PRO A 60 -10.14 7.93 -15.19
N GLY A 61 -11.00 8.67 -14.50
CA GLY A 61 -10.72 9.25 -13.18
C GLY A 61 -10.08 10.64 -13.17
N VAL A 62 -9.82 11.24 -14.33
CA VAL A 62 -9.40 12.66 -14.43
C VAL A 62 -10.65 13.51 -14.62
N ARG A 63 -10.94 14.41 -13.67
CA ARG A 63 -12.13 15.29 -13.65
C ARG A 63 -13.50 14.59 -13.61
N SER A 64 -13.59 13.35 -13.11
CA SER A 64 -14.92 12.76 -12.87
C SER A 64 -15.66 13.55 -11.78
N ASP A 65 -16.82 14.11 -12.11
CA ASP A 65 -17.71 14.74 -11.12
C ASP A 65 -18.01 13.75 -10.00
N GLY A 66 -17.52 14.05 -8.79
CA GLY A 66 -17.70 13.20 -7.62
C GLY A 66 -19.17 12.96 -7.33
N ILE A 67 -19.52 11.73 -6.94
CA ILE A 67 -20.90 11.41 -6.54
C ILE A 67 -21.19 12.06 -5.19
N SER A 68 -22.21 12.93 -5.13
CA SER A 68 -22.66 13.49 -3.85
C SER A 68 -23.33 12.42 -2.98
N LEU A 69 -23.20 12.53 -1.65
CA LEU A 69 -23.78 11.56 -0.71
C LEU A 69 -25.29 11.34 -0.94
N LYS A 70 -26.05 12.43 -1.18
CA LYS A 70 -27.49 12.34 -1.49
C LYS A 70 -27.75 11.55 -2.77
N LYS A 71 -26.92 11.76 -3.81
CA LYS A 71 -27.02 11.03 -5.09
C LYS A 71 -26.64 9.56 -4.93
N GLY A 72 -25.61 9.26 -4.13
CA GLY A 72 -25.21 7.88 -3.79
C GLY A 72 -26.29 7.13 -3.02
N LEU A 73 -26.95 7.79 -2.06
CA LEU A 73 -28.04 7.20 -1.28
C LEU A 73 -29.29 6.94 -2.13
N ALA A 74 -29.60 7.85 -3.05
CA ALA A 74 -30.73 7.71 -3.99
C ALA A 74 -30.44 6.75 -5.16
N MET A 75 -29.17 6.37 -5.38
CA MET A 75 -28.78 5.38 -6.40
C MET A 75 -29.31 4.00 -6.02
N GLY A 76 -29.65 3.17 -7.01
CA GLY A 76 -30.31 1.88 -6.80
C GLY A 76 -29.62 1.01 -5.73
N GLY A 77 -30.26 0.87 -4.57
CA GLY A 77 -29.76 0.08 -3.43
C GLY A 77 -28.85 0.81 -2.44
N GLY A 78 -28.46 2.07 -2.70
CA GLY A 78 -27.55 2.85 -1.86
C GLY A 78 -28.10 3.10 -0.45
N ALA A 79 -29.34 3.60 -0.34
CA ALA A 79 -30.02 3.79 0.94
C ALA A 79 -30.14 2.51 1.76
N ALA A 80 -30.58 1.42 1.12
CA ALA A 80 -30.75 0.13 1.78
C ALA A 80 -29.40 -0.41 2.31
N THR A 81 -28.35 -0.36 1.48
CA THR A 81 -27.01 -0.78 1.88
C THR A 81 -26.49 0.04 3.05
N PHE A 82 -26.64 1.36 2.99
CA PHE A 82 -26.22 2.26 4.07
C PHE A 82 -26.94 1.92 5.38
N VAL A 83 -28.27 1.79 5.36
CA VAL A 83 -29.06 1.48 6.56
C VAL A 83 -28.68 0.11 7.13
N VAL A 84 -28.54 -0.91 6.29
CA VAL A 84 -28.17 -2.26 6.74
C VAL A 84 -26.78 -2.25 7.38
N LEU A 85 -25.79 -1.64 6.74
CA LEU A 85 -24.43 -1.56 7.31
C LEU A 85 -24.41 -0.71 8.58
N ALA A 86 -25.17 0.37 8.65
CA ALA A 86 -25.29 1.20 9.85
C ALA A 86 -25.89 0.41 11.01
N ILE A 87 -26.92 -0.39 10.78
CA ILE A 87 -27.52 -1.27 11.80
C ILE A 87 -26.52 -2.33 12.23
N LEU A 88 -25.85 -3.01 11.29
CA LEU A 88 -24.86 -4.04 11.62
C LEU A 88 -23.72 -3.47 12.48
N ASN A 89 -23.18 -2.30 12.11
CA ASN A 89 -22.14 -1.64 12.89
C ASN A 89 -22.65 -1.19 14.26
N SER A 90 -23.90 -0.72 14.34
CA SER A 90 -24.49 -0.29 15.61
C SER A 90 -24.73 -1.47 16.56
N LEU A 91 -25.07 -2.65 16.03
CA LEU A 91 -25.22 -3.87 16.81
C LEU A 91 -23.88 -4.39 17.33
N ASP A 92 -22.81 -4.30 16.54
CA ASP A 92 -21.45 -4.66 16.96
C ASP A 92 -20.97 -3.80 18.14
N GLU A 93 -21.13 -2.48 18.01
CA GLU A 93 -20.82 -1.52 19.09
C GLU A 93 -21.69 -1.75 20.33
N LEU A 94 -22.98 -2.03 20.14
CA LEU A 94 -23.91 -2.32 21.23
C LEU A 94 -23.49 -3.57 22.02
N GLN A 95 -23.03 -4.64 21.34
CA GLN A 95 -22.54 -5.84 22.01
C GLN A 95 -21.31 -5.54 22.86
N MET A 96 -20.31 -4.83 22.32
CA MET A 96 -19.13 -4.46 23.09
C MET A 96 -19.51 -3.65 24.34
N ALA A 97 -20.42 -2.70 24.20
CA ALA A 97 -20.93 -1.92 25.33
C ALA A 97 -21.66 -2.79 26.35
N ALA A 98 -22.51 -3.72 25.90
CA ALA A 98 -23.25 -4.62 26.78
C ALA A 98 -22.32 -5.51 27.61
N ILE A 99 -21.29 -6.11 27.00
CA ILE A 99 -20.30 -6.93 27.71
C ILE A 99 -19.54 -6.08 28.74
N SER A 100 -19.14 -4.86 28.38
CA SER A 100 -18.43 -3.95 29.30
C SER A 100 -19.25 -3.62 30.56
N VAL A 101 -20.54 -3.35 30.39
CA VAL A 101 -21.45 -3.02 31.50
C VAL A 101 -21.80 -4.25 32.34
N LEU A 102 -22.03 -5.39 31.69
CA LEU A 102 -22.50 -6.61 32.35
C LEU A 102 -21.36 -7.50 32.87
N ALA A 103 -20.11 -7.21 32.53
CA ALA A 103 -18.95 -8.00 32.95
C ALA A 103 -18.88 -8.30 34.45
N PRO A 104 -19.18 -7.35 35.38
CA PRO A 104 -19.20 -7.64 36.81
C PRO A 104 -20.29 -8.65 37.19
N ASP A 105 -21.50 -8.53 36.62
CA ASP A 105 -22.62 -9.42 36.91
C ASP A 105 -22.37 -10.83 36.34
N ILE A 106 -21.77 -10.91 35.14
CA ILE A 106 -21.34 -12.17 34.52
C ILE A 106 -20.27 -12.86 35.38
N ARG A 107 -19.30 -12.09 35.89
CA ARG A 107 -18.26 -12.57 36.81
C ARG A 107 -18.86 -13.24 38.04
N ASP A 108 -19.77 -12.53 38.70
CA ASP A 108 -20.39 -12.97 39.94
C ASP A 108 -21.29 -14.19 39.71
N THR A 109 -22.02 -14.22 38.58
CA THR A 109 -22.87 -15.35 38.19
C THR A 109 -22.06 -16.62 37.93
N PHE A 110 -20.92 -16.50 37.24
CA PHE A 110 -20.04 -17.64 36.97
C PHE A 110 -19.09 -17.96 38.14
N GLY A 111 -19.05 -17.14 39.19
CA GLY A 111 -18.17 -17.33 40.33
C GLY A 111 -16.68 -17.29 39.98
N VAL A 112 -16.30 -16.53 38.95
CA VAL A 112 -14.92 -16.46 38.44
C VAL A 112 -14.17 -15.20 38.91
N SER A 113 -12.85 -15.20 38.75
CA SER A 113 -12.02 -14.04 39.10
C SER A 113 -12.10 -12.91 38.07
N ASP A 114 -11.75 -11.68 38.48
CA ASP A 114 -11.61 -10.54 37.55
C ASP A 114 -10.61 -10.82 36.43
N GLY A 115 -9.52 -11.54 36.75
CA GLY A 115 -8.51 -11.96 35.78
C GLY A 115 -9.08 -12.92 34.72
N THR A 116 -10.00 -13.80 35.10
CA THR A 116 -10.67 -14.73 34.18
C THR A 116 -11.55 -13.98 33.19
N ILE A 117 -12.35 -13.00 33.66
CA ILE A 117 -13.19 -12.19 32.78
C ILE A 117 -12.35 -11.31 31.87
N THR A 118 -11.26 -10.72 32.38
CA THR A 118 -10.31 -9.94 31.57
C THR A 118 -9.65 -10.81 30.50
N PHE A 119 -9.29 -12.06 30.84
CA PHE A 119 -8.76 -13.02 29.88
C PHE A 119 -9.77 -13.35 28.79
N ILE A 120 -11.02 -13.67 29.15
CA ILE A 120 -12.08 -13.94 28.17
C ILE A 120 -12.29 -12.73 27.27
N ALA A 121 -12.45 -11.53 27.83
CA ALA A 121 -12.64 -10.30 27.06
C ALA A 121 -11.47 -10.03 26.10
N SER A 122 -10.23 -10.16 26.57
CA SER A 122 -9.03 -9.92 25.73
C SER A 122 -8.80 -11.00 24.68
N SER A 123 -9.24 -12.24 24.91
CA SER A 123 -9.09 -13.34 23.95
C SER A 123 -9.82 -13.08 22.62
N SER A 124 -10.94 -12.36 22.66
CA SER A 124 -11.69 -11.94 21.47
C SER A 124 -10.82 -11.17 20.47
N GLY A 125 -9.88 -10.35 20.96
CA GLY A 125 -8.93 -9.61 20.14
C GLY A 125 -8.02 -10.53 19.31
N ALA A 126 -7.63 -11.69 19.86
CA ALA A 126 -6.86 -12.68 19.11
C ALA A 126 -7.69 -13.28 17.97
N PHE A 127 -8.98 -13.58 18.20
CA PHE A 127 -9.87 -14.05 17.14
C PHE A 127 -10.09 -13.00 16.05
N VAL A 128 -10.20 -11.72 16.39
CA VAL A 128 -10.30 -10.63 15.40
C VAL A 128 -9.05 -10.58 14.53
N VAL A 129 -7.86 -10.61 15.14
CA VAL A 129 -6.58 -10.57 14.40
C VAL A 129 -6.43 -11.80 13.50
N LEU A 130 -6.68 -13.00 14.04
CA LEU A 130 -6.58 -14.25 13.29
C LEU A 130 -7.66 -14.36 12.20
N GLY A 131 -8.85 -13.83 12.44
CA GLY A 131 -9.98 -13.85 11.51
C GLY A 131 -9.88 -12.81 10.39
N ALA A 132 -9.23 -11.67 10.64
CA ALA A 132 -9.13 -10.58 9.66
C ALA A 132 -8.40 -11.00 8.37
N ILE A 133 -7.32 -11.79 8.48
CA ILE A 133 -6.53 -12.25 7.32
C ILE A 133 -7.35 -13.15 6.38
N PRO A 134 -7.92 -14.30 6.84
CA PRO A 134 -8.71 -15.16 5.98
C PRO A 134 -10.00 -14.47 5.50
N MET A 135 -10.60 -13.61 6.32
CA MET A 135 -11.80 -12.88 5.94
C MET A 135 -11.52 -11.82 4.86
N GLY A 136 -10.40 -11.11 4.94
CA GLY A 136 -9.95 -10.18 3.91
C GLY A 136 -9.70 -10.91 2.58
N TRP A 137 -8.96 -12.03 2.63
CA TRP A 137 -8.76 -12.87 1.45
C TRP A 137 -10.08 -13.37 0.84
N ALA A 138 -11.02 -13.83 1.67
CA ALA A 138 -12.33 -14.28 1.21
C ALA A 138 -13.16 -13.15 0.59
N ALA A 139 -13.14 -11.97 1.20
CA ALA A 139 -13.86 -10.78 0.71
C ALA A 139 -13.33 -10.29 -0.65
N ASP A 140 -12.06 -10.55 -0.95
CA ASP A 140 -11.46 -10.19 -2.23
C ASP A 140 -11.70 -11.25 -3.31
N ARG A 141 -11.75 -12.54 -2.93
CA ARG A 141 -11.86 -13.64 -3.91
C ARG A 141 -13.30 -14.05 -4.23
N PHE A 142 -14.25 -13.84 -3.32
CA PHE A 142 -15.64 -14.24 -3.48
C PHE A 142 -16.59 -13.03 -3.51
N ARG A 143 -17.88 -13.29 -3.74
CA ARG A 143 -18.92 -12.25 -3.71
C ARG A 143 -19.04 -11.73 -2.27
N ARG A 144 -18.77 -10.43 -2.07
CA ARG A 144 -18.82 -9.76 -0.76
C ARG A 144 -20.20 -9.83 -0.08
N ILE A 145 -21.28 -9.75 -0.86
CA ILE A 145 -22.65 -9.69 -0.32
C ILE A 145 -23.02 -10.96 0.50
N PRO A 146 -22.86 -12.20 -0.02
CA PRO A 146 -23.06 -13.41 0.78
C PRO A 146 -22.14 -13.51 2.01
N ILE A 147 -20.89 -13.06 1.91
CA ILE A 147 -19.95 -13.10 3.04
C ILE A 147 -20.49 -12.26 4.19
N ILE A 148 -20.90 -11.02 3.91
CA ILE A 148 -21.48 -10.13 4.93
C ILE A 148 -22.71 -10.81 5.56
N GLY A 149 -23.62 -11.36 4.75
CA GLY A 149 -24.82 -12.03 5.25
C GLY A 149 -24.53 -13.22 6.17
N TRP A 150 -23.64 -14.13 5.74
CA TRP A 150 -23.27 -15.29 6.56
C TRP A 150 -22.52 -14.90 7.83
N SER A 151 -21.60 -13.93 7.74
CA SER A 151 -20.91 -13.40 8.91
C SER A 151 -21.89 -12.81 9.91
N SER A 152 -22.88 -12.02 9.45
CA SER A 152 -23.92 -11.46 10.33
C SER A 152 -24.79 -12.53 10.99
N ILE A 153 -25.13 -13.61 10.28
CA ILE A 153 -25.90 -14.73 10.85
C ILE A 153 -25.08 -15.44 11.92
N ILE A 154 -23.82 -15.79 11.62
CA ILE A 154 -22.93 -16.48 12.56
C ILE A 154 -22.70 -15.61 13.79
N PHE A 155 -22.40 -14.32 13.59
CA PHE A 155 -22.25 -13.34 14.66
C PHE A 155 -23.50 -13.26 15.53
N GLY A 156 -24.68 -13.06 14.94
CA GLY A 156 -25.94 -12.99 15.70
C GLY A 156 -26.25 -14.28 16.47
N ALA A 157 -25.93 -15.44 15.90
CA ALA A 157 -26.06 -16.73 16.57
C ALA A 157 -25.12 -16.84 17.78
N MET A 158 -23.85 -16.43 17.63
CA MET A 158 -22.86 -16.39 18.70
C MET A 158 -23.27 -15.45 19.83
N VAL A 159 -23.74 -14.24 19.51
CA VAL A 159 -24.30 -13.31 20.50
C VAL A 159 -25.46 -13.94 21.25
N ALA A 160 -26.39 -14.61 20.57
CA ALA A 160 -27.50 -15.29 21.22
C ALA A 160 -27.04 -16.45 22.12
N LEU A 161 -26.04 -17.23 21.66
CA LEU A 161 -25.44 -18.31 22.45
C LEU A 161 -24.74 -17.78 23.72
N SER A 162 -24.16 -16.58 23.67
CA SER A 162 -23.50 -15.97 24.83
C SER A 162 -24.49 -15.68 25.97
N GLY A 163 -25.74 -15.33 25.64
CA GLY A 163 -26.82 -15.14 26.61
C GLY A 163 -27.34 -16.45 27.21
N TRP A 164 -27.04 -17.59 26.60
CA TRP A 164 -27.37 -18.93 27.11
C TRP A 164 -26.19 -19.62 27.81
N ALA A 165 -25.04 -18.96 27.90
CA ALA A 165 -23.89 -19.52 28.59
C ALA A 165 -24.20 -19.74 30.07
N VAL A 166 -23.94 -20.96 30.55
CA VAL A 166 -24.16 -21.36 31.95
C VAL A 166 -22.89 -21.25 32.78
N ASP A 167 -21.73 -21.30 32.13
CA ASP A 167 -20.41 -21.23 32.75
C ASP A 167 -19.44 -20.40 31.90
N ALA A 168 -18.38 -19.89 32.53
CA ALA A 168 -17.33 -19.10 31.89
C ALA A 168 -16.66 -19.83 30.70
N PHE A 169 -16.59 -21.15 30.73
CA PHE A 169 -16.06 -21.94 29.60
C PHE A 169 -16.99 -21.89 28.38
N THR A 170 -18.31 -22.04 28.59
CA THR A 170 -19.28 -21.91 27.49
C THR A 170 -19.36 -20.48 26.96
N PHE A 171 -19.23 -19.50 27.85
CA PHE A 171 -19.20 -18.08 27.51
C PHE A 171 -17.97 -17.70 26.68
N PHE A 172 -16.82 -18.34 26.91
CA PHE A 172 -15.60 -18.11 26.12
C PHE A 172 -15.73 -18.53 24.65
N TRP A 173 -16.52 -19.57 24.38
CA TRP A 173 -16.70 -20.12 23.03
C TRP A 173 -17.87 -19.50 22.26
N ALA A 174 -18.74 -18.78 22.97
CA ALA A 174 -19.87 -18.07 22.39
C ALA A 174 -19.43 -16.67 21.95
#